data_AF-A0A951H1N6-F1
#
_entry.id   AF-A0A951H1N6-F1
#
_cell.length_a   1.000
_cell.length_b   1.000
_cell.length_c   1.000
_cell.angle_alpha   90.00
_cell.angle_beta   90.00
_cell.angle_gamma   90.00
#
_symmetry.space_group_name_H-M   'P 1'
#
loop_
_entity.id
_entity.type
_entity.pdbx_description
1 polymer ?
#
loop_
_entity_poly.entity_id
_entity_poly.type
_entity_poly.pdbx_seq_one_letter_code
_entity_poly.pdbx_strand_id
1 'polypeptide(L)'
;MRFARGLRSAVAVLILAAALGAGPAFAQSPQKTLRFIPQADLRVLDPIWTTAYVTRNFGYMVYDTLFALDKDFKPQPQMVD
;
A
#
# COMPACT_ATOMS: atom_id res chain seq x y z
N MET A 1 51.58 -10.67 -1.05
CA MET A 1 50.79 -9.41 -0.92
C MET A 1 49.42 -9.42 -1.62
N ARG A 2 49.12 -10.33 -2.56
CA ARG A 2 47.83 -10.39 -3.29
C ARG A 2 46.63 -10.87 -2.44
N PHE A 3 46.85 -11.77 -1.48
CA PHE A 3 45.79 -12.29 -0.58
C PHE A 3 45.19 -11.22 0.35
N ALA A 4 46.01 -10.29 0.85
CA ALA A 4 45.56 -9.22 1.75
C ALA A 4 44.66 -8.16 1.06
N ARG A 5 44.75 -8.02 -0.27
CA ARG A 5 43.87 -7.13 -1.04
C ARG A 5 42.47 -7.73 -1.23
N GLY A 6 42.38 -9.03 -1.51
CA GLY A 6 41.08 -9.72 -1.66
C GLY A 6 40.25 -9.71 -0.38
N LEU A 7 40.90 -9.88 0.79
CA LEU A 7 40.23 -9.82 2.08
C LEU A 7 39.69 -8.42 2.40
N ARG A 8 40.43 -7.36 2.05
CA ARG A 8 39.98 -5.96 2.24
C ARG A 8 38.80 -5.62 1.33
N SER A 9 38.80 -6.11 0.10
CA SER A 9 37.67 -5.96 -0.83
C SER A 9 36.42 -6.69 -0.34
N ALA A 10 36.57 -7.89 0.23
CA ALA A 10 35.45 -8.65 0.80
C ALA A 10 34.80 -7.92 1.99
N VAL A 11 35.62 -7.33 2.88
CA VAL A 11 35.12 -6.53 4.01
C VAL A 11 34.41 -5.26 3.53
N ALA A 12 34.94 -4.59 2.49
CA ALA A 12 34.29 -3.41 1.93
C ALA A 12 32.91 -3.73 1.31
N VAL A 13 32.78 -4.88 0.63
CA VAL A 13 31.51 -5.35 0.07
C VAL A 13 30.50 -5.66 1.17
N LEU A 14 30.92 -6.30 2.26
CA LEU A 14 30.07 -6.58 3.41
C LEU A 14 29.56 -5.31 4.10
N ILE A 15 30.42 -4.30 4.26
CA ILE A 15 30.03 -3.00 4.84
C ILE A 15 29.02 -2.29 3.94
N LEU A 16 29.22 -2.31 2.61
CA LEU A 16 28.29 -1.70 1.66
C LEU A 16 26.94 -2.43 1.62
N ALA A 17 26.94 -3.76 1.66
CA ALA A 17 25.72 -4.55 1.71
C ALA A 17 24.93 -4.31 3.01
N ALA A 18 25.62 -4.19 4.15
CA ALA A 18 24.99 -3.85 5.42
C ALA A 18 24.41 -2.42 5.40
N ALA A 19 25.11 -1.45 4.81
CA ALA A 19 24.63 -0.08 4.70
C ALA A 19 23.40 0.05 3.81
N LEU A 20 23.30 -0.76 2.75
CA LEU A 20 22.16 -0.78 1.83
C LEU A 20 20.97 -1.59 2.36
N GLY A 21 21.19 -2.54 3.28
CA GLY A 21 20.15 -3.42 3.83
C GLY A 21 19.63 -3.05 5.22
N ALA A 22 20.23 -2.08 5.91
CA ALA A 22 19.90 -1.75 7.30
C ALA A 22 18.73 -0.74 7.48
N GLY A 23 18.15 -0.24 6.39
CA GLY A 23 16.99 0.66 6.44
C GLY A 23 15.67 -0.11 6.46
N PRO A 24 14.59 0.45 7.04
CA PRO A 24 13.27 -0.10 6.87
C PRO A 24 12.94 -0.16 5.37
N ALA A 25 12.36 -1.28 4.92
CA ALA A 25 11.92 -1.41 3.55
C ALA A 25 10.91 -0.29 3.24
N PHE A 26 10.89 0.26 2.02
CA PHE A 26 9.92 1.30 1.64
C PHE A 26 8.45 0.87 1.88
N ALA A 27 8.19 -0.43 1.87
CA ALA A 27 6.89 -1.01 2.23
C ALA A 27 6.54 -0.92 3.73
N GLN A 28 7.53 -0.75 4.62
CA GLN A 28 7.37 -0.57 6.06
C GLN A 28 7.08 0.90 6.42
N SER A 29 6.15 1.52 5.69
CA SER A 29 5.62 2.81 6.10
C SER A 29 4.98 2.69 7.49
N PRO A 30 5.17 3.66 8.41
CA PRO A 30 4.49 3.65 9.70
C PRO A 30 2.98 3.48 9.50
N GLN A 31 2.36 2.58 10.26
CA GLN A 31 0.95 2.27 10.11
C GLN A 31 0.08 3.52 10.35
N LYS A 32 -0.49 4.07 9.28
CA LYS A 32 -1.43 5.19 9.36
C LYS A 32 -2.85 4.66 9.53
N THR A 33 -3.25 4.44 10.77
CA THR A 33 -4.59 3.93 11.08
C THR A 33 -5.62 5.05 11.04
N LEU A 34 -6.58 4.98 10.13
CA LEU A 34 -7.76 5.84 10.12
C LEU A 34 -8.88 5.19 10.95
N ARG A 35 -9.41 5.91 11.94
CA ARG A 35 -10.63 5.51 12.68
C ARG A 35 -11.81 6.31 12.16
N PHE A 36 -12.83 5.62 11.65
CA PHE A 36 -14.00 6.23 11.02
C PHE A 36 -15.29 5.65 11.60
N ILE A 37 -16.27 6.50 11.89
CA ILE A 37 -17.63 6.10 12.30
C ILE A 37 -18.56 6.42 11.13
N PRO A 38 -19.18 5.40 10.49
CA PRO A 38 -20.14 5.64 9.41
C PRO A 38 -21.43 6.27 9.94
N GLN A 39 -22.18 6.93 9.05
CA GLN A 39 -23.48 7.56 9.36
C GLN A 39 -24.55 6.56 9.86
N ALA A 40 -24.43 5.29 9.49
CA ALA A 40 -25.34 4.22 9.88
C ALA A 40 -24.59 2.89 9.99
N ASP A 41 -25.20 1.91 10.66
CA ASP A 41 -24.64 0.57 10.77
C ASP A 41 -24.52 -0.10 9.40
N LEU A 42 -23.37 -0.73 9.14
CA LEU A 42 -23.15 -1.55 7.95
C LEU A 42 -23.82 -2.92 8.12
N ARG A 43 -25.09 -3.04 7.72
CA ARG A 43 -25.87 -4.30 7.78
C ARG A 43 -25.74 -5.17 6.53
N VAL A 44 -25.39 -4.58 5.40
CA VAL A 44 -25.28 -5.26 4.10
C VAL A 44 -23.95 -4.89 3.48
N LEU A 45 -23.19 -5.88 3.01
CA LEU A 45 -21.86 -5.71 2.41
C LEU A 45 -21.88 -5.67 0.88
N ASP A 46 -22.95 -6.18 0.27
CA ASP A 46 -23.09 -6.27 -1.18
C ASP A 46 -23.76 -4.98 -1.73
N PRO A 47 -23.05 -4.19 -2.55
CA PRO A 47 -23.58 -2.97 -3.15
C PRO A 47 -24.57 -3.22 -4.29
N ILE A 48 -24.78 -4.47 -4.74
CA ILE A 48 -25.79 -4.81 -5.77
C ILE A 48 -27.18 -4.91 -5.13
N TRP A 49 -27.26 -5.42 -3.90
CA TRP A 49 -28.53 -5.63 -3.20
C TRP A 49 -29.16 -4.34 -2.63
N THR A 50 -28.36 -3.30 -2.38
CA THR A 50 -28.81 -2.06 -1.71
C THR A 50 -28.20 -0.82 -2.33
N THR A 51 -28.87 0.33 -2.17
CA THR A 51 -28.39 1.64 -2.59
C THR A 51 -27.82 2.48 -1.43
N ALA A 52 -27.70 1.90 -0.23
CA ALA A 52 -27.21 2.61 0.95
C ALA A 52 -25.76 3.09 0.79
N TYR A 53 -25.49 4.36 1.15
CA TYR A 53 -24.14 4.93 1.04
C TYR A 53 -23.12 4.28 1.97
N VAL A 54 -23.52 3.72 3.12
CA VAL A 54 -22.60 3.00 4.00
C VAL A 54 -22.04 1.75 3.33
N THR A 55 -22.85 1.01 2.58
CA THR A 55 -22.43 -0.17 1.81
C THR A 55 -21.58 0.23 0.61
N ARG A 56 -21.93 1.31 -0.09
CA ARG A 56 -21.09 1.85 -1.18
C ARG A 56 -19.71 2.28 -0.68
N ASN A 57 -19.66 3.02 0.42
CA ASN A 57 -18.39 3.50 0.99
C ASN A 57 -17.52 2.34 1.47
N PHE A 58 -18.13 1.31 2.08
CA PHE A 58 -17.46 0.05 2.38
C PHE A 58 -16.91 -0.62 1.10
N GLY A 59 -17.73 -0.68 0.04
CA GLY A 59 -17.32 -1.25 -1.24
C GLY A 59 -16.06 -0.60 -1.82
N TYR A 60 -15.93 0.73 -1.75
CA TYR A 60 -14.72 1.43 -2.20
C TYR A 60 -13.46 1.13 -1.38
N MET A 61 -13.59 0.53 -0.19
CA MET A 61 -12.44 0.17 0.65
C MET A 61 -12.04 -1.31 0.50
N VAL A 62 -12.91 -2.15 -0.08
CA VAL A 62 -12.74 -3.62 -0.10
C VAL A 62 -12.77 -4.20 -1.50
N TYR A 63 -13.53 -3.64 -2.42
CA TYR A 63 -13.68 -4.14 -3.78
C TYR A 63 -12.96 -3.23 -4.77
N ASP A 64 -12.24 -3.85 -5.69
CA ASP A 64 -11.65 -3.16 -6.82
C ASP A 64 -12.72 -2.87 -7.90
N THR A 65 -12.60 -1.74 -8.58
CA THR A 65 -13.48 -1.36 -9.70
C THR A 65 -12.66 -1.11 -10.95
N LEU A 66 -13.30 -1.16 -12.12
CA LEU A 66 -12.64 -0.78 -13.38
C LEU A 66 -12.27 0.71 -13.38
N PHE A 67 -13.17 1.54 -12.86
CA PHE A 67 -13.01 2.98 -12.71
C PHE A 67 -13.51 3.45 -11.35
N ALA A 68 -12.92 4.51 -10.79
CA ALA A 68 -13.48 5.24 -9.65
C ALA A 68 -13.31 6.75 -9.81
N LEU A 69 -13.94 7.52 -8.93
CA LEU A 69 -13.88 8.97 -8.95
C LEU A 69 -12.73 9.48 -8.09
N ASP A 70 -12.02 10.48 -8.59
CA ASP A 70 -11.07 11.24 -7.78
C ASP A 70 -11.77 12.31 -6.92
N LYS A 71 -10.96 13.08 -6.18
CA LYS A 71 -11.43 14.18 -5.31
C LYS A 71 -12.17 15.30 -6.05
N ASP A 72 -11.98 15.42 -7.36
CA ASP A 72 -12.63 16.42 -8.22
C ASP A 72 -13.79 15.78 -9.01
N PHE A 73 -14.23 14.59 -8.61
CA PHE A 73 -15.28 13.79 -9.23
C PHE A 73 -15.02 13.42 -10.69
N LYS A 74 -13.74 13.31 -11.08
CA LYS A 74 -13.37 12.84 -12.41
C LYS A 74 -13.17 11.32 -12.38
N PRO A 75 -13.75 10.57 -13.35
CA PRO A 75 -13.47 9.16 -13.52
C PRO A 75 -11.98 8.93 -13.81
N GLN A 76 -11.38 8.01 -13.06
CA GLN A 76 -10.00 7.56 -13.20
C GLN A 76 -9.99 6.04 -13.40
N PRO A 77 -9.14 5.52 -14.30
CA PRO A 77 -8.93 4.09 -14.45
C PRO A 77 -8.31 3.50 -13.19
N GLN A 78 -8.72 2.27 -12.83
CA GLN A 78 -8.14 1.49 -11.74
C GLN A 78 -7.61 0.13 -12.24
N MET A 79 -8.51 -0.81 -12.56
CA MET A 79 -8.13 -2.14 -13.08
C MET A 79 -8.02 -2.20 -14.62
N VAL A 80 -8.30 -1.10 -15.31
CA VAL A 80 -8.31 -1.01 -16.77
C VAL A 80 -7.17 -0.12 -17.24
N ASP A 81 -6.56 -0.50 -18.37
CA ASP A 81 -5.43 0.20 -19.01
C ASP A 81 -5.86 1.27 -20.02
#